data_AF-A0A3D2D3U8-F1
#
_entry.id   AF-A0A3D2D3U8-F1
#
_cell.length_a   1.000
_cell.length_b   1.000
_cell.length_c   1.000
_cell.angle_alpha   90.00
_cell.angle_beta   90.00
_cell.angle_gamma   90.00
#
_symmetry.space_group_name_H-M   'P 1'
#
loop_
_entity.id
_entity.type
_entity.pdbx_description
1 polymer ?
#
loop_
_entity_poly.entity_id
_entity_poly.type
_entity_poly.pdbx_seq_one_letter_code
_entity_poly.pdbx_strand_id
1 'polypeptide(L)'
;MKKNFVKIIALALMTVCALSFAACSSYGSLEKAFTDAGYTKSEKIEGTAKDIEAFCEKDNIAVTAHAFAKGKGISSDVVLILEFNSTDDMKKLYDDSETVKGFVKDVASNEDAKEFYKTLENAGYAKGNCLVLSINPINRADVIDIVKKA
;
A
#
# COMPACT_ATOMS: atom_id res chain seq x y z
N MET A 1 20.26 -26.41 26.83
CA MET A 1 19.89 -25.62 25.62
C MET A 1 20.45 -24.23 25.77
N LYS A 2 21.26 -23.68 24.83
CA LYS A 2 21.49 -22.20 24.71
C LYS A 2 22.53 -21.70 23.68
N LYS A 3 23.33 -22.55 23.00
CA LYS A 3 24.34 -22.05 22.03
C LYS A 3 24.03 -22.24 20.55
N ASN A 4 23.15 -23.19 20.18
CA ASN A 4 22.84 -23.47 18.77
C ASN A 4 21.55 -22.78 18.28
N PHE A 5 20.62 -22.43 19.18
CA PHE A 5 19.39 -21.71 18.81
C PHE A 5 19.65 -20.23 18.46
N VAL A 6 20.57 -19.58 19.17
CA VAL A 6 20.92 -18.17 18.93
C VAL A 6 21.58 -17.99 17.55
N LYS A 7 22.32 -19.00 17.06
CA LYS A 7 22.90 -18.97 15.71
C LYS A 7 21.86 -19.13 14.60
N ILE A 8 20.79 -19.88 14.82
CA ILE A 8 19.71 -20.05 13.83
C ILE A 8 18.85 -18.78 13.74
N ILE A 9 18.61 -18.09 14.87
CA ILE A 9 17.89 -16.80 14.87
C ILE A 9 18.74 -15.68 14.25
N ALA A 10 20.04 -15.65 14.52
CA ALA A 10 20.94 -14.67 13.90
C ALA A 10 21.15 -14.92 12.39
N LEU A 11 21.11 -16.17 11.93
CA LEU A 11 21.23 -16.52 10.52
C LEU A 11 19.91 -16.31 9.74
N ALA A 12 18.76 -16.44 10.42
CA ALA A 12 17.46 -16.06 9.88
C ALA A 12 17.28 -14.54 9.77
N LEU A 13 17.85 -13.75 10.70
CA LEU A 13 17.85 -12.28 10.59
C LEU A 13 18.75 -11.77 9.45
N MET A 14 19.84 -12.48 9.14
CA MET A 14 20.79 -12.05 8.11
C MET A 14 20.37 -12.44 6.68
N THR A 15 19.34 -13.27 6.53
CA THR A 15 18.74 -13.60 5.22
C THR A 15 17.66 -12.59 4.78
N VAL A 16 17.31 -11.62 5.62
CA VAL A 16 16.33 -10.56 5.30
C VAL A 16 16.94 -9.43 4.44
N CYS A 17 18.26 -9.42 4.23
CA CYS A 17 18.93 -8.36 3.43
C CYS A 17 19.10 -8.68 1.93
N ALA A 18 18.53 -9.77 1.40
CA ALA A 18 18.80 -10.21 0.02
C ALA A 18 17.62 -10.09 -0.97
N LEU A 19 16.54 -9.42 -0.59
CA LEU A 19 15.52 -8.97 -1.55
C LEU A 19 15.37 -7.46 -1.43
N SER A 20 16.45 -6.76 -1.80
CA SER A 20 16.34 -5.49 -2.50
C SER A 20 15.42 -5.70 -3.70
N PHE A 21 14.11 -5.61 -3.46
CA PHE A 21 13.17 -5.29 -4.53
C PHE A 21 13.71 -4.02 -5.16
N ALA A 22 14.00 -4.12 -6.45
CA ALA A 22 14.53 -3.02 -7.24
C ALA A 22 13.75 -1.75 -6.90
N ALA A 23 14.47 -0.73 -6.41
CA ALA A 23 13.95 0.58 -6.06
C ALA A 23 13.49 1.38 -7.30
N CYS A 24 12.92 0.72 -8.31
CA CYS A 24 11.98 1.36 -9.22
C CYS A 24 10.63 1.29 -8.53
N SER A 25 10.31 2.38 -7.82
CA SER A 25 8.99 2.59 -7.26
C SER A 25 7.92 2.26 -8.31
N SER A 26 6.95 1.40 -7.94
CA SER A 26 5.80 1.11 -8.80
C SER A 26 4.82 2.28 -8.87
N TYR A 27 5.06 3.33 -8.08
CA TYR A 27 4.28 4.55 -8.13
C TYR A 27 4.21 5.13 -9.54
N GLY A 28 5.33 5.20 -10.27
CA GLY A 28 5.33 5.81 -11.60
C GLY A 28 4.40 5.11 -12.59
N SER A 29 4.25 3.78 -12.50
CA SER A 29 3.32 3.04 -13.37
C SER A 29 1.88 3.23 -12.93
N LEU A 30 1.62 3.26 -11.62
CA LEU A 30 0.31 3.58 -11.06
C LEU A 30 -0.13 5.01 -11.40
N GLU A 31 0.72 6.01 -11.20
CA GLU A 31 0.46 7.41 -11.56
C GLU A 31 0.05 7.52 -13.03
N LYS A 32 0.80 6.86 -13.92
CA LYS A 32 0.46 6.83 -15.33
C LYS A 32 -0.89 6.16 -15.58
N ALA A 33 -1.13 4.98 -15.00
CA ALA A 33 -2.37 4.23 -15.20
C ALA A 33 -3.60 5.00 -14.71
N PHE A 34 -3.53 5.64 -13.55
CA PHE A 34 -4.61 6.48 -13.03
C PHE A 34 -4.82 7.74 -13.89
N THR A 35 -3.73 8.37 -14.34
CA THR A 35 -3.81 9.54 -15.23
C THR A 35 -4.44 9.18 -16.57
N ASP A 36 -4.03 8.07 -17.19
CA ASP A 36 -4.63 7.54 -18.42
C ASP A 36 -6.12 7.20 -18.23
N ALA A 37 -6.51 6.76 -17.04
CA ALA A 37 -7.91 6.50 -16.67
C ALA A 37 -8.71 7.77 -16.34
N GLY A 38 -8.11 8.96 -16.44
CA GLY A 38 -8.75 10.26 -16.27
C GLY A 38 -8.79 10.78 -14.82
N TYR A 39 -7.98 10.21 -13.92
CA TYR A 39 -7.75 10.79 -12.61
C TYR A 39 -6.69 11.90 -12.70
N THR A 40 -6.75 12.85 -11.77
CA THR A 40 -5.75 13.91 -11.63
C THR A 40 -5.25 13.94 -10.20
N LYS A 41 -3.95 14.23 -10.00
CA LYS A 41 -3.41 14.53 -8.67
C LYS A 41 -4.24 15.62 -8.01
N SER A 42 -4.61 15.42 -6.75
CA SER A 42 -5.52 16.31 -6.03
C SER A 42 -4.84 16.98 -4.84
N GLU A 43 -4.42 18.23 -5.04
CA GLU A 43 -3.90 19.09 -3.96
C GLU A 43 -4.98 19.40 -2.90
N LYS A 44 -6.27 19.35 -3.29
CA LYS A 44 -7.39 19.56 -2.36
C LYS A 44 -7.49 18.49 -1.26
N ILE A 45 -6.91 17.32 -1.51
CA ILE A 45 -6.95 16.15 -0.61
C ILE A 45 -5.56 15.92 -0.01
N GLU A 46 -4.60 16.80 -0.31
CA GLU A 46 -3.23 16.75 0.22
C GLU A 46 -3.20 16.88 1.75
N GLY A 47 -4.19 17.55 2.35
CA GLY A 47 -4.40 17.53 3.80
C GLY A 47 -4.66 16.12 4.33
N THR A 48 -5.52 15.35 3.65
CA THR A 48 -5.77 13.94 4.00
C THR A 48 -4.55 13.06 3.74
N ALA A 49 -3.78 13.31 2.68
CA ALA A 49 -2.52 12.61 2.43
C ALA A 49 -1.52 12.84 3.57
N LYS A 50 -1.34 14.10 4.00
CA LYS A 50 -0.48 14.48 5.13
C LYS A 50 -0.97 13.93 6.47
N ASP A 51 -2.28 13.89 6.69
CA ASP A 51 -2.85 13.29 7.90
C ASP A 51 -2.55 11.78 7.97
N ILE A 52 -2.56 11.08 6.83
CA ILE A 52 -2.20 9.66 6.73
C ILE A 52 -0.71 9.46 6.95
N GLU A 53 0.14 10.29 6.34
CA GLU A 53 1.59 10.27 6.60
C GLU A 53 1.88 10.48 8.08
N ALA A 54 1.29 11.51 8.70
CA ALA A 54 1.44 11.81 10.12
C ALA A 54 0.87 10.71 11.03
N PHE A 55 -0.17 9.99 10.60
CA PHE A 55 -0.65 8.79 11.29
C PHE A 55 0.39 7.68 11.23
N CYS A 56 0.91 7.37 10.05
CA CYS A 56 1.90 6.32 9.85
C CYS A 56 3.24 6.62 10.56
N GLU A 57 3.67 7.88 10.58
CA GLU A 57 4.89 8.31 11.29
C GLU A 57 4.83 8.01 12.80
N LYS A 58 3.66 8.17 13.44
CA LYS A 58 3.49 7.87 14.88
C LYS A 58 3.77 6.41 15.20
N ASP A 59 3.54 5.52 14.25
CA ASP A 59 3.76 4.08 14.37
C ASP A 59 5.13 3.65 13.80
N ASN A 60 6.00 4.61 13.46
CA ASN A 60 7.29 4.41 12.79
C ASN A 60 7.16 3.71 11.42
N ILE A 61 6.10 4.02 10.67
CA ILE A 61 5.85 3.49 9.33
C ILE A 61 6.15 4.62 8.34
N ALA A 62 7.24 4.48 7.58
CA ALA A 62 7.59 5.45 6.55
C ALA A 62 6.76 5.23 5.28
N VAL A 63 5.94 6.23 4.94
CA VAL A 63 5.04 6.19 3.79
C VAL A 63 5.02 7.55 3.09
N THR A 64 4.86 7.53 1.77
CA THR A 64 4.48 8.72 1.00
C THR A 64 3.08 8.52 0.44
N ALA A 65 2.18 9.44 0.70
CA ALA A 65 0.78 9.35 0.29
C ALA A 65 0.52 10.22 -0.94
N HIS A 66 -0.09 9.63 -1.97
CA HIS A 66 -0.45 10.32 -3.20
C HIS A 66 -1.96 10.26 -3.41
N ALA A 67 -2.61 11.42 -3.51
CA ALA A 67 -4.04 11.53 -3.70
C ALA A 67 -4.41 11.84 -5.15
N PHE A 68 -5.30 11.05 -5.72
CA PHE A 68 -5.85 11.21 -7.06
C PHE A 68 -7.36 11.37 -6.97
N ALA A 69 -7.93 12.24 -7.81
CA ALA A 69 -9.36 12.44 -7.90
C ALA A 69 -9.84 12.41 -9.36
N LYS A 70 -11.02 11.84 -9.60
CA LYS A 70 -11.73 11.88 -10.89
C LYS A 70 -13.15 12.38 -10.67
N GLY A 71 -13.60 13.32 -11.51
CA GLY A 71 -14.91 13.96 -11.38
C GLY A 71 -14.87 15.32 -10.67
N LYS A 72 -16.04 15.84 -10.31
CA LYS A 72 -16.19 17.15 -9.64
C LYS A 72 -17.17 17.04 -8.47
N GLY A 73 -16.90 17.79 -7.40
CA GLY A 73 -17.80 17.95 -6.25
C GLY A 73 -17.83 16.74 -5.30
N ILE A 74 -19.01 16.47 -4.72
CA ILE A 74 -19.23 15.42 -3.70
C ILE A 74 -19.19 14.01 -4.34
N SER A 75 -19.33 13.93 -5.66
CA SER A 75 -19.25 12.72 -6.49
C SER A 75 -17.84 12.44 -7.03
N SER A 76 -16.81 13.10 -6.51
CA SER A 76 -15.44 12.82 -6.93
C SER A 76 -14.97 11.47 -6.40
N ASP A 77 -14.45 10.64 -7.29
CA ASP A 77 -13.78 9.40 -6.90
C ASP A 77 -12.38 9.70 -6.45
N VAL A 78 -12.08 9.34 -5.21
CA VAL A 78 -10.78 9.59 -4.59
C VAL A 78 -10.05 8.27 -4.42
N VAL A 79 -8.81 8.24 -4.86
CA VAL A 79 -7.87 7.15 -4.68
C VAL A 79 -6.66 7.67 -3.93
N LEU A 80 -6.23 6.91 -2.93
CA LEU A 80 -4.97 7.13 -2.23
C LEU A 80 -4.01 6.02 -2.61
N ILE A 81 -2.79 6.40 -2.99
CA ILE A 81 -1.68 5.48 -3.20
C ILE A 81 -0.70 5.72 -2.06
N LEU A 82 -0.53 4.72 -1.21
CA LEU A 82 0.43 4.72 -0.10
C LEU A 82 1.68 3.99 -0.57
N GLU A 83 2.75 4.73 -0.76
CA GLU A 83 4.05 4.23 -1.20
C GLU A 83 4.94 3.95 0.02
N PHE A 84 5.27 2.69 0.26
CA PHE A 84 6.04 2.25 1.42
C PHE A 84 7.52 2.04 1.08
N ASN A 85 8.36 2.10 2.10
CA ASN A 85 9.77 1.69 1.97
C ASN A 85 9.95 0.17 1.97
N SER A 86 9.00 -0.58 2.55
CA SER A 86 9.06 -2.04 2.63
C SER A 86 7.67 -2.70 2.69
N THR A 87 7.60 -3.98 2.34
CA THR A 87 6.38 -4.80 2.52
C THR A 87 6.03 -4.99 4.00
N ASP A 88 7.02 -5.02 4.89
CA ASP A 88 6.80 -5.16 6.33
C ASP A 88 6.08 -3.93 6.90
N ASP A 89 6.45 -2.73 6.44
CA ASP A 89 5.77 -1.48 6.81
C ASP A 89 4.29 -1.48 6.36
N MET A 90 4.03 -1.98 5.13
CA MET A 90 2.67 -2.13 4.62
C MET A 90 1.85 -3.13 5.46
N LYS A 91 2.44 -4.27 5.80
CA LYS A 91 1.78 -5.28 6.65
C LYS A 91 1.50 -4.73 8.04
N LYS A 92 2.47 -4.04 8.65
CA LYS A 92 2.30 -3.40 9.95
C LYS A 92 1.13 -2.41 9.94
N LEU A 93 1.07 -1.53 8.94
CA LEU A 93 -0.05 -0.59 8.80
C LEU A 93 -1.39 -1.34 8.68
N TYR A 94 -1.44 -2.40 7.88
CA TYR A 94 -2.64 -3.21 7.74
C TYR A 94 -3.05 -3.85 9.07
N ASP A 95 -2.13 -4.46 9.82
CA ASP A 95 -2.43 -5.15 11.07
C ASP A 95 -2.89 -4.18 12.18
N ASP A 96 -2.32 -2.97 12.21
CA ASP A 96 -2.57 -1.96 13.24
C ASP A 96 -3.78 -1.04 12.94
N SER A 97 -4.28 -1.01 11.69
CA SER A 97 -5.33 -0.07 11.26
C SER A 97 -6.61 -0.77 10.80
N GLU A 98 -7.65 -0.72 11.64
CA GLU A 98 -9.01 -1.18 11.28
C GLU A 98 -9.58 -0.42 10.07
N THR A 99 -9.18 0.84 9.88
CA THR A 99 -9.54 1.62 8.69
C THR A 99 -8.98 0.99 7.42
N VAL A 100 -7.67 0.66 7.41
CA VAL A 100 -7.04 0.03 6.24
C VAL A 100 -7.63 -1.36 5.98
N LYS A 101 -7.85 -2.17 7.02
CA LYS A 101 -8.57 -3.46 6.90
C LYS A 101 -9.94 -3.29 6.26
N GLY A 102 -10.70 -2.27 6.67
CA GLY A 102 -12.00 -1.95 6.08
C GLY A 102 -11.93 -1.61 4.59
N PHE A 103 -10.87 -0.93 4.14
CA PHE A 103 -10.67 -0.62 2.72
C PHE A 103 -10.34 -1.85 1.88
N VAL A 104 -9.56 -2.80 2.39
CA VAL A 104 -9.15 -4.02 1.65
C VAL A 104 -9.86 -5.29 2.13
N LYS A 105 -11.07 -5.15 2.69
CA LYS A 105 -11.85 -6.19 3.39
C LYS A 105 -11.97 -7.58 2.73
N ASP A 106 -11.74 -7.68 1.43
CA ASP A 106 -11.82 -8.94 0.68
C ASP A 106 -10.48 -9.73 0.71
N VAL A 107 -9.46 -9.18 1.37
CA VAL A 107 -8.14 -9.79 1.59
C VAL A 107 -8.06 -10.38 2.99
N ALA A 108 -7.86 -11.69 3.09
CA ALA A 108 -7.57 -12.34 4.36
C ALA A 108 -6.15 -11.96 4.84
N SER A 109 -6.00 -11.73 6.15
CA SER A 109 -4.67 -11.53 6.73
C SER A 109 -3.83 -12.81 6.62
N ASN A 110 -2.52 -12.63 6.50
CA ASN A 110 -1.53 -13.71 6.54
C ASN A 110 -0.38 -13.27 7.45
N GLU A 111 0.12 -14.17 8.30
CA GLU A 111 1.27 -13.90 9.17
C GLU A 111 2.55 -13.66 8.35
N ASP A 112 2.68 -14.32 7.20
CA ASP A 112 3.78 -14.10 6.27
C ASP A 112 3.53 -12.84 5.42
N ALA A 113 4.44 -11.87 5.52
CA ALA A 113 4.32 -10.59 4.82
C ALA A 113 4.31 -10.72 3.29
N LYS A 114 4.99 -11.74 2.75
CA LYS A 114 5.08 -11.97 1.31
C LYS A 114 3.79 -12.58 0.77
N GLU A 115 3.21 -13.54 1.47
CA GLU A 115 1.91 -14.12 1.11
C GLU A 115 0.77 -13.10 1.33
N PHE A 116 0.86 -12.28 2.37
CA PHE A 116 -0.04 -11.13 2.54
C PHE A 116 0.03 -10.18 1.34
N TYR A 117 1.23 -9.76 0.94
CA TYR A 117 1.43 -8.90 -0.22
C TYR A 117 0.86 -9.51 -1.50
N LYS A 118 1.16 -10.79 -1.80
CA LYS A 118 0.60 -11.47 -2.97
C LYS A 118 -0.93 -11.47 -2.96
N THR A 119 -1.54 -11.59 -1.78
CA THR A 119 -3.00 -11.55 -1.66
C THR A 119 -3.54 -10.16 -2.00
N LEU A 120 -2.89 -9.09 -1.51
CA LEU A 120 -3.20 -7.71 -1.91
C LEU A 120 -3.01 -7.48 -3.41
N GLU A 121 -1.89 -7.92 -3.98
CA GLU A 121 -1.56 -7.75 -5.40
C GLU A 121 -2.58 -8.47 -6.30
N ASN A 122 -2.89 -9.73 -5.98
CA ASN A 122 -3.90 -10.51 -6.72
C ASN A 122 -5.31 -9.92 -6.61
N ALA A 123 -5.63 -9.30 -5.47
CA ALA A 123 -6.89 -8.59 -5.27
C ALA A 123 -6.93 -7.23 -6.00
N GLY A 124 -5.78 -6.71 -6.47
CA GLY A 124 -5.66 -5.41 -7.12
C GLY A 124 -5.62 -4.24 -6.13
N TYR A 125 -5.14 -4.50 -4.91
CA TYR A 125 -4.89 -3.48 -3.90
C TYR A 125 -3.42 -3.07 -3.80
N ALA A 126 -2.49 -3.85 -4.35
CA ALA A 126 -1.08 -3.52 -4.30
C ALA A 126 -0.39 -3.67 -5.66
N LYS A 127 0.65 -2.87 -5.87
CA LYS A 127 1.60 -2.99 -6.98
C LYS A 127 2.98 -2.54 -6.49
N GLY A 128 3.95 -3.45 -6.51
CA GLY A 128 5.28 -3.23 -5.94
C GLY A 128 5.21 -2.77 -4.48
N ASN A 129 5.78 -1.61 -4.17
CA ASN A 129 5.78 -1.05 -2.82
C ASN A 129 4.55 -0.17 -2.50
N CYS A 130 3.52 -0.16 -3.36
CA CYS A 130 2.36 0.71 -3.21
C CYS A 130 1.11 -0.06 -2.79
N LEU A 131 0.36 0.46 -1.81
CA LEU A 131 -1.00 0.05 -1.46
C LEU A 131 -1.98 1.10 -2.01
N VAL A 132 -3.07 0.65 -2.63
CA VAL A 132 -4.04 1.52 -3.29
C VAL A 132 -5.40 1.41 -2.60
N LEU A 133 -5.87 2.53 -2.08
CA LEU A 133 -7.12 2.63 -1.32
C LEU A 133 -8.13 3.48 -2.10
N SER A 134 -9.26 2.89 -2.48
CA SER A 134 -10.40 3.62 -3.03
C SER A 134 -11.28 4.14 -1.89
N ILE A 135 -11.34 5.45 -1.73
CA ILE A 135 -12.14 6.10 -0.66
C ILE A 135 -13.64 5.99 -0.96
N ASN A 136 -14.03 6.02 -2.23
CA ASN A 136 -15.41 5.85 -2.65
C ASN A 136 -15.69 4.38 -3.02
N PRO A 137 -16.46 3.62 -2.22
CA PRO A 137 -16.67 2.19 -2.46
C PRO A 137 -17.43 1.89 -3.76
N ILE A 138 -18.14 2.88 -4.33
CA ILE A 138 -18.98 2.70 -5.53
C ILE A 138 -18.12 2.32 -6.75
N ASN A 139 -16.93 2.89 -6.88
CA ASN A 139 -16.07 2.71 -8.05
C ASN A 139 -14.84 1.82 -7.77
N ARG A 140 -14.92 0.98 -6.73
CA ARG A 140 -13.84 0.07 -6.32
C ARG A 140 -13.43 -0.90 -7.43
N ALA A 141 -14.37 -1.42 -8.23
CA ALA A 141 -14.07 -2.36 -9.30
C ALA A 141 -13.18 -1.74 -10.39
N ASP A 142 -13.47 -0.50 -10.79
CA ASP A 142 -12.66 0.24 -11.77
C ASP A 142 -11.25 0.50 -11.24
N VAL A 143 -11.13 0.89 -9.96
CA VAL A 143 -9.82 1.08 -9.31
C VAL A 143 -9.00 -0.20 -9.31
N ILE A 144 -9.61 -1.34 -8.94
CA ILE A 144 -8.95 -2.66 -8.96
C ILE A 144 -8.45 -3.01 -10.38
N ASP A 145 -9.26 -2.75 -11.40
CA ASP A 145 -8.90 -3.03 -12.79
C ASP A 145 -7.73 -2.15 -13.26
N ILE A 146 -7.70 -0.86 -12.88
CA ILE A 146 -6.58 0.04 -13.15
C ILE A 146 -5.30 -0.48 -12.49
N VAL A 147 -5.34 -0.86 -11.22
CA VAL A 147 -4.16 -1.36 -10.48
C VAL A 147 -3.61 -2.64 -11.11
N LYS A 148 -4.48 -3.56 -11.54
CA LYS A 148 -4.06 -4.82 -12.18
C LYS A 148 -3.42 -4.61 -13.55
N LYS A 149 -3.69 -3.49 -14.21
CA LYS A 149 -3.15 -3.14 -15.54
C LYS A 149 -1.90 -2.25 -15.48
N ALA A 150 -1.60 -1.68 -14.31
CA ALA A 150 -0.44 -0.83 -14.06
C ALA A 150 0.88 -1.62 -13.95
#